data_AF-A0A133U3H1-F1
#
_entry.id   AF-A0A133U3H1-F1
#
_cell.length_a   1.000
_cell.length_b   1.000
_cell.length_c   1.000
_cell.angle_alpha   90.00
_cell.angle_beta   90.00
_cell.angle_gamma   90.00
#
_symmetry.space_group_name_H-M   'P 1'
#
loop_
_entity.id
_entity.type
_entity.pdbx_description
1 polymer ?
#
loop_
_entity_poly.entity_id
_entity_poly.type
_entity_poly.pdbx_seq_one_letter_code
_entity_poly.pdbx_strand_id
1 'polypeptide(L)' 'MRDALKAIGVGSGIAFSVLAGGFLGYKVGEYFRLEAVGLILGLFGGFFGALYNVARMFSK' A
#
# COMPACT_ATOMS: atom_id res chain seq x y z
N MET A 1 -19.16 -13.62 -11.79
CA MET A 1 -18.80 -12.22 -12.13
C MET A 1 -18.58 -11.33 -10.90
N ARG A 2 -19.39 -11.43 -9.84
CA ARG A 2 -19.25 -10.59 -8.63
C ARG A 2 -17.90 -10.76 -7.89
N ASP A 3 -17.38 -11.99 -7.83
CA ASP A 3 -16.11 -12.28 -7.15
C ASP A 3 -14.89 -11.79 -7.93
N ALA A 4 -14.95 -11.84 -9.27
CA ALA A 4 -13.91 -11.29 -10.14
C ALA A 4 -13.82 -9.76 -9.99
N LEU A 5 -14.96 -9.06 -9.96
CA LEU A 5 -15.01 -7.61 -9.70
C LEU A 5 -14.49 -7.26 -8.30
N LYS A 6 -14.81 -8.07 -7.29
CA LYS A 6 -14.30 -7.90 -5.92
C LYS A 6 -12.79 -8.12 -5.86
N ALA A 7 -12.27 -9.15 -6.53
CA ALA A 7 -10.84 -9.44 -6.61
C ALA A 7 -10.06 -8.32 -7.32
N ILE A 8 -10.60 -7.77 -8.42
CA ILE A 8 -9.99 -6.65 -9.14
C ILE A 8 -9.98 -5.38 -8.26
N GLY A 9 -11.07 -5.07 -7.57
CA GLY A 9 -11.15 -3.92 -6.68
C GLY A 9 -10.20 -4.03 -5.47
N VAL A 10 -10.06 -5.22 -4.90
CA VAL A 10 -9.10 -5.48 -3.81
C VAL A 10 -7.67 -5.40 -4.33
N GLY A 11 -7.38 -6.03 -5.47
CA GLY A 11 -6.05 -6.02 -6.08
C GLY A 11 -5.57 -4.63 -6.49
N SER A 12 -6.44 -3.84 -7.12
CA SER A 12 -6.13 -2.46 -7.52
C SER A 12 -5.97 -1.54 -6.30
N GLY A 13 -6.78 -1.73 -5.25
CA GLY A 13 -6.65 -1.00 -3.99
C GLY A 13 -5.32 -1.28 -3.28
N ILE A 14 -4.89 -2.55 -3.25
CA ILE A 14 -3.58 -2.94 -2.70
C ILE A 14 -2.46 -2.31 -3.52
N ALA A 15 -2.48 -2.46 -4.84
CA ALA A 15 -1.45 -1.90 -5.72
C ALA A 15 -1.32 -0.38 -5.56
N PHE A 16 -2.45 0.34 -5.53
CA PHE A 16 -2.47 1.79 -5.32
C PHE A 16 -1.90 2.17 -3.95
N SER A 17 -2.31 1.50 -2.88
CA SER A 17 -1.84 1.78 -1.52
C SER A 17 -0.33 1.56 -1.38
N VAL A 18 0.21 0.49 -1.98
CA VAL A 18 1.66 0.21 -2.00
C VAL A 18 2.41 1.32 -2.73
N LEU A 19 1.96 1.69 -3.94
CA LEU A 19 2.60 2.75 -4.72
C LEU A 19 2.54 4.12 -4.02
N ALA A 20 1.38 4.46 -3.44
CA ALA A 20 1.21 5.69 -2.68
C ALA A 20 2.10 5.72 -1.44
N GLY A 21 2.15 4.62 -0.68
CA GLY A 21 3.03 4.47 0.47
C GLY A 21 4.50 4.60 0.08
N GLY A 22 4.93 3.93 -0.99
CA GLY A 22 6.30 4.00 -1.50
C GLY A 22 6.68 5.41 -1.95
N PHE A 23 5.80 6.11 -2.67
CA PHE A 23 6.05 7.48 -3.10
C PHE A 23 6.19 8.44 -1.91
N LEU A 24 5.28 8.35 -0.93
CA LEU A 24 5.35 9.15 0.30
C LEU A 24 6.62 8.82 1.10
N GLY A 25 6.94 7.53 1.24
CA GLY A 25 8.14 7.09 1.93
C GLY A 25 9.42 7.56 1.24
N TYR A 26 9.49 7.53 -0.09
CA TYR A 26 10.61 8.07 -0.86
C TYR A 26 10.77 9.57 -0.61
N LYS A 27 9.67 10.33 -0.67
CA LYS A 27 9.68 11.78 -0.40
C LYS A 27 10.14 12.09 1.02
N VAL A 28 9.69 11.32 2.02
CA VAL A 28 10.17 11.44 3.39
C VAL A 28 11.67 11.10 3.48
N GLY A 29 12.10 10.02 2.84
CA GLY A 29 13.51 9.60 2.80
C GLY A 29 14.44 10.64 2.17
N GLU A 30 13.97 11.37 1.17
CA GLU A 30 14.68 12.48 0.52
C GLU A 30 15.08 13.58 1.54
N TYR A 31 14.19 13.92 2.48
CA TYR A 31 14.48 14.91 3.54
C TYR A 31 15.62 14.48 4.49
N PHE A 32 15.81 13.17 4.68
CA PHE A 32 16.80 12.62 5.60
C PHE A 32 18.02 12.00 4.88
N ARG A 33 18.13 12.16 3.56
CA ARG A 33 19.16 11.50 2.71
C ARG A 33 19.15 9.98 2.82
N LEU A 34 17.98 9.40 3.08
CA LEU A 34 17.71 7.98 3.24
C LEU A 34 16.64 7.52 2.24
N GLU A 35 16.71 8.01 0.99
CA GLU A 35 15.71 7.81 -0.07
C GLU A 35 15.29 6.34 -0.23
N ALA A 36 16.27 5.44 -0.39
CA ALA A 36 16.01 4.00 -0.56
C ALA A 36 15.35 3.38 0.67
N VAL A 37 15.76 3.77 1.88
CA VAL A 37 15.19 3.26 3.13
C VAL A 37 13.77 3.79 3.30
N GLY A 38 13.54 5.08 3.07
CA GLY A 38 12.22 5.70 3.10
C GLY A 38 11.26 5.06 2.10
N LEU A 39 11.70 4.83 0.86
CA LEU A 39 10.94 4.12 -0.17
C LEU A 39 10.54 2.71 0.31
N ILE A 40 11.50 1.93 0.83
CA ILE A 40 11.24 0.57 1.32
C ILE A 40 10.21 0.60 2.46
N LEU A 41 10.41 1.45 3.48
CA LEU A 41 9.48 1.59 4.60
C LEU A 41 8.10 2.07 4.14
N GLY A 42 8.04 2.95 3.15
CA GLY A 42 6.81 3.43 2.53
C GLY A 42 6.05 2.33 1.79
N LEU A 43 6.74 1.52 0.98
CA LEU A 43 6.15 0.38 0.26
C LEU A 43 5.58 -0.64 1.26
N PHE A 44 6.33 -0.98 2.30
CA PHE A 44 5.85 -1.86 3.36
C PHE A 44 4.67 -1.26 4.13
N GLY A 45 4.73 0.03 4.49
CA GLY A 45 3.61 0.72 5.13
C GLY A 45 2.33 0.71 4.29
N GLY A 46 2.46 1.01 2.99
CA GLY A 46 1.36 0.94 2.03
C GLY A 46 0.79 -0.46 1.84
N PHE A 47 1.65 -1.48 1.86
CA PHE A 47 1.26 -2.90 1.78
C PHE A 47 0.50 -3.38 3.02
N PHE A 48 1.06 -3.17 4.21
CA PHE A 48 0.43 -3.59 5.46
C PHE A 48 -0.85 -2.80 5.75
N GLY A 49 -0.90 -1.51 5.41
CA GLY A 49 -2.12 -0.71 5.51
C GLY A 49 -3.24 -1.21 4.59
N ALA A 50 -2.89 -1.65 3.38
CA ALA A 50 -3.85 -2.27 2.47
C ALA A 50 -4.35 -3.63 3.00
N LEU A 51 -3.44 -4.49 3.46
CA LEU A 51 -3.78 -5.79 4.05
C LEU A 51 -4.70 -5.63 5.27
N TYR A 52 -4.42 -4.67 6.16
CA TYR A 52 -5.26 -4.39 7.32
C TYR A 52 -6.68 -3.96 6.91
N ASN A 53 -6.80 -3.07 5.93
CA ASN A 53 -8.11 -2.63 5.43
C ASN A 53 -8.89 -3.77 4.74
N VAL A 54 -8.19 -4.61 3.97
CA VAL A 54 -8.78 -5.79 3.34
C VAL A 54 -9.26 -6.77 4.42
N ALA A 55 -8.43 -7.13 5.39
CA ALA A 55 -8.81 -8.02 6.48
C ALA A 55 -10.02 -7.47 7.27
N ARG A 56 -10.04 -6.17 7.56
CA ARG A 56 -11.16 -5.50 8.23
C ARG A 56 -12.45 -5.52 7.40
N MET A 57 -12.35 -5.44 6.08
CA MET A 57 -13.50 -5.47 5.16
C MET A 57 -14.12 -6.88 5.03
N PHE A 58 -13.36 -7.94 5.30
CA PHE A 58 -13.84 -9.34 5.31
C PHE A 58 -14.17 -9.87 6.72
N SER A 59 -13.75 -9.18 7.77
CA SER A 59 -14.04 -9.52 9.19
C SER A 59 -15.37 -8.93 9.70
N LYS A 60 -16.13 -8.26 8.84
CA LYS A 60 -17.52 -7.84 9.08
C LYS A 60 -18.44 -8.64 8.18
#